data_AF-A0A350YN89-F1
#
_entry.id   AF-A0A350YN89-F1
#
_cell.length_a   1.000
_cell.length_b   1.000
_cell.length_c   1.000
_cell.angle_alpha   90.00
_cell.angle_beta   90.00
_cell.angle_gamma   90.00
#
_symmetry.space_group_name_H-M   'P 1'
#
loop_
_entity.id
_entity.type
_entity.pdbx_description
1 polymer ?
#
loop_
_entity_poly.entity_id
_entity_poly.type
_entity_poly.pdbx_seq_one_letter_code
_entity_poly.pdbx_strand_id
1 'polypeptide(L)'
;MLNGKTGGQEIVGAFTPAIMGPTMLEEFPEVEDFLRMTGSGPTVVEYDAHIFTEDNLIQTDSSFLNFFTIPVIMGDPQKMLNAPHKAV
;
A
#
# COMPACT_ATOMS: atom_id res chain seq x y z
N MET A 1 5.84 13.54 11.92
CA MET A 1 6.97 13.28 11.02
C MET A 1 8.03 12.51 11.78
N LEU A 2 8.47 11.36 11.26
CA LEU A 2 9.59 10.61 11.81
C LEU A 2 10.88 11.28 11.30
N ASN A 3 11.68 11.77 12.25
CA ASN A 3 13.04 12.25 12.02
C ASN A 3 13.99 11.31 12.76
N GLY A 4 14.68 10.44 12.02
CA GLY A 4 15.60 9.45 12.57
C GLY A 4 16.98 9.53 11.91
N LYS A 5 18.01 9.04 12.59
CA LYS A 5 19.33 8.86 11.99
C LYS A 5 19.83 7.45 12.27
N THR A 6 20.13 6.69 11.22
CA THR A 6 20.65 5.30 11.33
C THR A 6 21.77 5.12 10.31
N GLY A 7 22.95 4.66 10.74
CA GLY A 7 24.09 4.43 9.84
C GLY A 7 24.58 5.68 9.08
N GLY A 8 24.28 6.89 9.57
CA GLY A 8 24.61 8.14 8.88
C GLY A 8 23.54 8.62 7.90
N GLN A 9 22.51 7.82 7.61
CA GLN A 9 21.36 8.22 6.80
C GLN A 9 20.30 8.90 7.66
N GLU A 10 19.74 9.99 7.14
CA GLU A 10 18.58 10.65 7.73
C GLU A 10 17.30 10.01 7.19
N ILE A 11 16.41 9.65 8.11
CA ILE A 11 15.07 9.14 7.82
C ILE A 11 14.13 10.31 8.07
N VAL A 12 13.57 10.86 6.99
CA VAL A 12 12.54 11.89 7.03
C VAL A 12 11.31 11.35 6.34
N GLY A 13 10.20 11.18 7.07
CA GLY A 13 8.97 10.69 6.47
C GLY A 13 7.73 10.82 7.35
N ALA A 14 6.58 10.68 6.70
CA ALA A 14 5.26 10.67 7.35
C ALA A 14 4.74 9.23 7.38
N PHE A 15 5.29 8.41 8.28
CA PHE A 15 4.90 7.02 8.46
C PHE A 15 3.99 6.86 9.68
N THR A 16 3.04 5.96 9.57
CA THR A 16 2.16 5.54 10.67
C THR A 16 2.36 4.05 10.96
N PRO A 17 2.27 3.60 12.23
CA PRO A 17 2.26 2.18 12.56
C PRO A 17 1.13 1.43 11.84
N ALA A 18 1.37 0.19 11.43
CA ALA A 18 0.38 -0.62 10.71
C ALA A 18 -0.91 -0.88 11.51
N ILE A 19 -0.85 -0.78 12.84
CA ILE A 19 -1.98 -0.96 13.76
C ILE A 19 -2.83 0.31 13.92
N MET A 20 -2.33 1.49 13.53
CA MET A 20 -3.01 2.76 13.76
C MET A 20 -4.40 2.82 13.10
N GLY A 21 -4.50 2.45 11.82
CA GLY A 21 -5.76 2.43 11.08
C GLY A 21 -6.84 1.56 11.74
N PRO A 22 -6.62 0.24 11.93
CA PRO A 22 -7.64 -0.63 12.53
C PRO A 22 -8.00 -0.23 13.97
N THR A 23 -7.03 0.20 14.79
CA THR A 23 -7.34 0.69 16.15
C THR A 23 -8.17 1.97 16.12
N MET A 24 -7.86 2.91 15.22
CA MET A 24 -8.63 4.15 15.11
C MET A 24 -10.09 3.88 14.68
N LEU A 25 -10.30 2.97 13.73
CA LEU A 25 -11.64 2.56 13.31
C LEU A 25 -12.43 1.89 14.44
N GLU A 26 -11.76 1.11 15.30
CA GLU A 26 -12.40 0.42 16.43
C GLU A 26 -12.73 1.38 17.58
N GLU A 27 -11.83 2.30 17.91
CA GLU A 27 -11.91 3.10 19.14
C GLU A 27 -12.62 4.45 18.97
N PHE A 28 -12.70 5.00 17.74
CA PHE A 28 -13.23 6.34 17.50
C PHE A 28 -14.41 6.29 16.51
N PRO A 29 -15.66 6.55 16.96
CA PRO A 29 -16.85 6.43 16.11
C PRO A 29 -16.90 7.45 14.96
N GLU A 30 -16.10 8.51 15.01
CA GLU A 30 -15.96 9.51 13.94
C GLU A 30 -15.10 9.00 12.76
N VAL A 31 -14.38 7.89 12.93
CA VAL A 31 -13.60 7.26 11.86
C VAL A 31 -14.49 6.31 11.10
N GLU A 32 -14.76 6.60 9.83
CA GLU A 32 -15.67 5.79 9.00
C GLU A 32 -14.99 4.58 8.36
N ASP A 33 -13.72 4.72 7.94
CA ASP A 33 -12.94 3.64 7.32
C ASP A 33 -11.43 4.00 7.37
N PHE A 34 -10.55 3.02 7.09
CA PHE A 34 -9.11 3.25 6.93
C PHE A 34 -8.51 2.49 5.73
N LEU A 35 -7.35 2.96 5.28
CA LEU A 35 -6.54 2.32 4.25
C LEU A 35 -5.06 2.45 4.60
N ARG A 36 -4.28 1.39 4.38
CA ARG A 36 -2.82 1.42 4.47
C ARG A 36 -2.20 1.27 3.09
N MET A 37 -1.12 1.99 2.89
CA MET A 37 -0.32 1.96 1.67
C MET A 37 1.16 2.11 2.02
N THR A 38 2.02 1.38 1.33
CA THR A 38 3.48 1.56 1.43
C THR A 38 4.12 1.38 0.05
N GLY A 39 5.06 2.26 -0.27
CA GLY A 39 5.92 2.11 -1.44
C GLY A 39 7.09 1.19 -1.15
N SER A 40 7.52 0.42 -2.14
CA SER A 40 8.69 -0.47 -2.01
C SER A 40 9.96 0.14 -2.63
N GLY A 41 9.86 1.30 -3.28
CA GLY A 41 10.92 1.84 -4.13
C GLY A 41 11.11 1.01 -5.41
N PRO A 42 12.23 1.20 -6.13
CA PRO A 42 12.54 0.43 -7.33
C PRO A 42 12.48 -1.07 -7.05
N THR A 43 11.51 -1.74 -7.66
CA THR A 43 11.23 -3.16 -7.46
C THR A 43 11.44 -3.91 -8.76
N VAL A 44 12.28 -4.95 -8.74
CA VAL A 44 12.47 -5.80 -9.91
C VAL A 44 11.30 -6.78 -10.02
N VAL A 45 10.62 -6.74 -11.16
CA VAL A 45 9.50 -7.63 -11.50
C VAL A 45 9.89 -8.46 -12.72
N GLU A 46 9.70 -9.78 -12.63
CA GLU A 46 9.90 -10.69 -13.74
C GLU A 46 8.56 -11.29 -14.18
N TYR A 47 8.28 -11.21 -15.48
CA TYR A 47 7.11 -11.83 -16.11
C TYR A 47 7.47 -12.36 -17.49
N ASP A 48 7.20 -13.65 -17.73
CA ASP A 48 7.45 -14.32 -19.01
C ASP A 48 8.88 -14.10 -19.54
N ALA A 49 9.89 -14.29 -18.68
CA ALA A 49 11.32 -14.05 -18.94
C ALA A 49 11.70 -12.59 -19.28
N HIS A 50 10.79 -11.64 -19.11
CA HIS A 50 11.05 -10.21 -19.20
C HIS A 50 11.24 -9.62 -17.80
N ILE A 51 12.27 -8.78 -17.65
CA ILE A 51 12.61 -8.13 -16.38
C ILE A 51 12.33 -6.64 -16.49
N PHE A 52 11.60 -6.12 -15.51
CA PHE A 52 11.25 -4.71 -15.36
C PHE A 52 11.77 -4.21 -14.01
N THR A 53 12.16 -2.93 -13.96
CA THR A 53 12.41 -2.23 -12.70
C THR A 53 11.30 -1.21 -12.54
N GLU A 54 10.39 -1.48 -11.62
CA GLU A 54 9.22 -0.65 -11.36
C GLU A 54 9.51 0.32 -10.20
N ASP A 55 9.58 1.61 -10.51
CA ASP A 55 9.81 2.65 -9.50
C ASP A 55 8.56 2.91 -8.64
N ASN A 56 7.37 2.62 -9.18
CA ASN A 56 6.08 3.03 -8.61
C ASN A 56 5.23 1.84 -8.12
N LEU A 57 5.88 0.82 -7.56
CA LEU A 57 5.17 -0.32 -6.97
C LEU A 57 4.71 -0.01 -5.53
N ILE A 58 3.39 -0.11 -5.33
CA ILE A 58 2.73 0.15 -4.04
C ILE A 58 2.07 -1.13 -3.53
N GLN A 59 2.22 -1.38 -2.23
CA GLN A 59 1.46 -2.40 -1.50
C GLN A 59 0.36 -1.72 -0.70
N THR A 60 -0.86 -2.26 -0.74
CA THR A 60 -2.03 -1.65 -0.10
C THR A 60 -3.05 -2.69 0.36
N ASP A 61 -3.96 -2.29 1.26
CA ASP A 61 -5.07 -3.13 1.69
C ASP A 61 -6.09 -3.36 0.55
N SER A 62 -6.92 -4.41 0.69
CA SER A 62 -7.94 -4.76 -0.30
C SER A 62 -9.04 -3.71 -0.46
N SER A 63 -9.18 -2.78 0.49
CA SER A 63 -10.15 -1.68 0.43
C SER A 63 -9.72 -0.55 -0.50
N PHE A 64 -8.52 -0.57 -1.11
CA PHE A 64 -7.99 0.52 -1.93
C PHE A 64 -8.99 1.08 -2.97
N LEU A 65 -9.70 0.20 -3.69
CA LEU A 65 -10.66 0.59 -4.73
C LEU A 65 -12.00 1.11 -4.18
N ASN A 66 -12.25 0.99 -2.88
CA ASN A 66 -13.38 1.63 -2.19
C ASN A 66 -13.06 3.11 -1.89
N PHE A 67 -11.80 3.42 -1.61
CA PHE A 67 -11.33 4.78 -1.34
C PHE A 67 -11.07 5.57 -2.62
N PHE A 68 -10.39 4.95 -3.58
CA PHE A 68 -9.97 5.59 -4.82
C PHE A 68 -10.66 4.96 -6.02
N THR A 69 -11.37 5.79 -6.78
CA THR A 69 -11.95 5.35 -8.05
C THR A 69 -10.87 5.31 -9.12
N ILE A 70 -10.32 4.12 -9.36
CA ILE A 70 -9.47 3.84 -10.52
C ILE A 70 -10.26 2.98 -11.51
N PRO A 71 -10.39 3.41 -12.79
CA PRO A 71 -11.07 2.62 -13.79
C PRO A 71 -10.38 1.27 -14.03
N VAL A 72 -11.04 0.18 -13.65
CA VAL A 72 -10.59 -1.18 -13.95
C VAL A 72 -11.00 -1.54 -15.37
N ILE A 73 -10.01 -1.69 -16.25
CA ILE A 73 -10.23 -2.03 -17.66
C ILE A 73 -10.47 -3.53 -17.89
N MET A 74 -10.02 -4.38 -16.97
CA MET A 74 -10.11 -5.84 -17.06
C MET A 74 -10.12 -6.48 -15.67
N GLY A 75 -10.96 -7.50 -15.50
CA GLY A 75 -11.09 -8.24 -14.24
C GLY A 75 -12.25 -7.75 -13.37
N ASP A 76 -12.38 -8.33 -12.18
CA ASP A 76 -13.42 -8.03 -11.21
C ASP A 76 -12.81 -7.23 -10.04
N PRO A 77 -13.14 -5.93 -9.89
CA PRO A 77 -12.61 -5.08 -8.82
C PRO A 77 -12.86 -5.65 -7.42
N GLN A 78 -13.95 -6.40 -7.21
CA GLN A 78 -14.27 -6.98 -5.90
C GLN A 78 -13.35 -8.17 -5.53
N LYS A 79 -12.60 -8.69 -6.50
CA LYS A 79 -11.66 -9.80 -6.32
C LYS A 79 -10.19 -9.37 -6.34
N MET A 80 -9.94 -8.07 -6.51
CA MET A 80 -8.60 -7.49 -6.51
C MET A 80 -8.06 -7.41 -5.08
N LEU A 81 -6.75 -7.62 -4.92
CA LEU A 81 -6.02 -7.46 -3.65
C LEU A 81 -6.51 -8.32 -2.46
N ASN A 82 -7.39 -9.30 -2.68
CA ASN A 82 -8.07 -10.03 -1.61
C ASN A 82 -7.41 -11.36 -1.19
N ALA A 83 -6.22 -11.66 -1.71
CA ALA A 83 -5.49 -12.88 -1.40
C ALA A 83 -3.98 -12.70 -1.61
N PRO A 84 -3.14 -13.45 -0.87
CA PRO A 84 -1.70 -13.43 -1.08
C PRO A 84 -1.33 -13.99 -2.46
N HIS A 85 -0.13 -13.66 -2.93
CA HIS A 85 0.43 -14.12 -4.21
C HIS A 85 -0.40 -13.69 -5.44
N LYS A 86 -1.07 -12.54 -5.34
CA LYS A 86 -1.75 -11.87 -6.45
C LYS A 86 -1.26 -10.43 -6.56
N ALA A 87 -1.12 -9.95 -7.79
CA ALA A 87 -0.88 -8.55 -8.11
C ALA A 87 -2.05 -8.03 -8.97
N VAL A 88 -2.22 -6.71 -9.01
CA VAL A 88 -3.29 -6.01 -9.76
C VAL A 88 -2.69 -4.90 -10.60
#